data_AF-A0A7S1QDM6-F1
#
_entry.id   AF-A0A7S1QDM6-F1
#
_cell.length_a   1.000
_cell.length_b   1.000
_cell.length_c   1.000
_cell.angle_alpha   90.00
_cell.angle_beta   90.00
_cell.angle_gamma   90.00
#
_symmetry.space_group_name_H-M   'P 1'
#
loop_
_entity.id
_entity.type
_entity.pdbx_description
1 polymer ?
#
loop_
_entity_poly.entity_id
_entity_poly.type
_entity_poly.pdbx_seq_one_letter_code
_entity_poly.pdbx_strand_id
1 'polypeptide(L)'
;FARSIFEVLGSCVVVEDEAHFKCMQSITGLMGDLYKRQLTAQEWLSSHGVPCAEAAAWVGASFATMVADSARPGPDTFARLVAEQTPGGLNEMTVRGQEEDGNYAAIKHALDSVRHRLVSGTIDPDLAPAVKRAKTA
;
A
#
# COMPACT_ATOMS: atom_id res chain seq x y z
N PHE A 1 1.16 24.38 19.57
CA PHE A 1 2.41 23.94 20.20
C PHE A 1 2.79 22.51 19.83
N ALA A 2 1.99 21.48 20.12
CA ALA A 2 2.34 20.09 19.76
C ALA A 2 2.57 19.90 18.25
N ARG A 3 1.66 20.40 17.40
CA ARG A 3 1.77 20.33 15.94
C ARG A 3 3.12 20.83 15.41
N SER A 4 3.55 22.02 15.82
CA SER A 4 4.80 22.64 15.34
C SER A 4 6.06 21.87 15.74
N ILE A 5 6.00 21.05 16.80
CA ILE A 5 7.12 20.17 17.18
C ILE A 5 7.19 18.98 16.20
N PHE A 6 6.06 18.35 15.90
CA PHE A 6 6.01 17.19 15.01
C PHE A 6 6.26 17.54 13.54
N GLU A 7 5.88 18.74 13.10
CA GLU A 7 6.11 19.22 11.72
C GLU A 7 7.60 19.27 11.33
N VAL A 8 8.52 19.29 12.31
CA VAL A 8 9.97 19.21 12.06
C VAL A 8 10.40 17.79 11.63
N LEU A 9 9.66 16.76 12.01
CA LEU A 9 9.95 15.36 11.65
C LEU A 9 9.32 14.92 10.33
N GLY A 10 8.36 15.71 9.81
CA GLY A 10 7.59 15.39 8.62
C GLY A 10 6.14 15.90 8.73
N SER A 11 5.26 15.41 7.85
CA SER A 11 3.85 15.82 7.84
C SER A 11 3.13 15.45 9.14
N CYS A 12 2.45 16.42 9.76
CA CYS A 12 1.62 16.21 10.94
C CYS A 12 0.13 16.32 10.60
N VAL A 13 -0.63 15.25 10.84
CA VAL A 13 -2.09 15.25 10.71
C VAL A 13 -2.71 15.19 12.10
N VAL A 14 -3.54 16.19 12.42
CA VAL A 14 -4.28 16.24 13.68
C VAL A 14 -5.65 15.59 13.47
N VAL A 15 -6.03 14.72 14.41
CA VAL A 15 -7.32 14.01 14.42
C VAL A 15 -8.13 14.44 15.64
N GLU A 16 -9.44 14.42 15.52
CA GLU A 16 -10.37 14.93 16.55
C GLU A 16 -10.69 13.88 17.62
N ASP A 17 -10.63 12.59 17.28
CA ASP A 17 -10.94 11.50 18.20
C ASP A 17 -10.07 10.25 17.98
N GLU A 18 -10.16 9.33 18.96
CA GLU A 18 -9.39 8.08 18.95
C GLU A 18 -9.82 7.14 17.82
N ALA A 19 -11.08 7.13 17.41
CA ALA A 19 -11.55 6.25 16.35
C ALA A 19 -10.91 6.62 15.00
N HIS A 20 -10.82 7.91 14.68
CA HIS A 20 -10.10 8.44 13.54
C HIS A 20 -8.59 8.14 13.64
N PHE A 21 -7.99 8.33 14.83
CA PHE A 21 -6.59 7.98 15.05
C PHE A 21 -6.29 6.52 14.72
N LYS A 22 -7.12 5.58 15.20
CA LYS A 22 -6.94 4.14 14.97
C LYS A 22 -7.11 3.77 13.50
N CYS A 23 -8.03 4.43 12.78
CA CYS A 23 -8.19 4.26 11.34
C CYS A 23 -6.93 4.71 10.58
N MET A 24 -6.40 5.90 10.91
CA MET A 24 -5.16 6.39 10.30
C MET A 24 -3.95 5.51 10.65
N GLN A 25 -3.87 5.04 11.89
CA GLN A 25 -2.79 4.16 12.34
C GLN A 25 -2.75 2.85 11.55
N SER A 26 -3.89 2.34 11.06
CA SER A 26 -3.95 1.11 10.26
C SER A 26 -3.10 1.17 8.99
N ILE A 27 -2.93 2.36 8.38
CA ILE A 27 -2.11 2.54 7.18
C ILE A 27 -0.65 2.16 7.42
N THR A 28 -0.15 2.31 8.66
CA THR A 28 1.23 1.92 9.00
C THR A 28 1.47 0.41 8.85
N GLY A 29 0.41 -0.40 8.87
CA GLY A 29 0.47 -1.84 8.58
C GLY A 29 0.84 -2.19 7.13
N LEU A 30 0.76 -1.24 6.19
CA LEU A 30 1.07 -1.48 4.78
C LEU A 30 2.57 -1.52 4.46
N MET A 31 3.44 -1.16 5.42
CA MET A 31 4.89 -1.25 5.22
C MET A 31 5.34 -2.66 4.81
N GLY A 32 4.80 -3.69 5.45
CA GLY A 32 5.12 -5.08 5.11
C GLY A 32 4.64 -5.49 3.70
N ASP A 33 3.47 -5.00 3.27
CA ASP A 33 2.95 -5.22 1.92
C ASP A 33 3.85 -4.57 0.86
N LEU A 34 4.27 -3.32 1.09
CA LEU A 34 5.20 -2.60 0.20
C LEU A 34 6.50 -3.39 0.01
N TYR A 35 7.12 -3.85 1.10
CA TYR A 35 8.36 -4.62 1.03
C TYR A 35 8.16 -5.98 0.39
N LYS A 36 7.04 -6.65 0.63
CA LYS A 36 6.76 -7.93 -0.02
C LYS A 36 6.54 -7.78 -1.52
N ARG A 37 5.90 -6.69 -1.99
CA ARG A 37 5.80 -6.38 -3.43
C ARG A 37 7.17 -6.20 -4.09
N GLN A 38 8.09 -5.49 -3.43
CA GLN A 38 9.46 -5.31 -3.91
C GLN A 38 10.20 -6.66 -3.98
N LEU A 39 10.13 -7.46 -2.91
CA LEU A 39 10.74 -8.79 -2.90
C LEU A 39 10.17 -9.69 -4.01
N THR A 40 8.86 -9.69 -4.20
CA THR A 40 8.21 -10.48 -5.27
C THR A 40 8.66 -10.03 -6.67
N ALA A 41 8.81 -8.73 -6.91
CA ALA A 41 9.35 -8.23 -8.17
C ALA A 41 10.83 -8.62 -8.39
N GLN A 42 11.65 -8.57 -7.33
CA GLN A 42 13.05 -9.00 -7.39
C GLN A 42 13.17 -10.50 -7.68
N GLU A 43 12.37 -11.32 -7.00
CA GLU A 43 12.30 -12.77 -7.20
C GLU A 43 11.86 -13.09 -8.64
N TRP A 44 10.90 -12.33 -9.19
CA TRP A 44 10.46 -12.49 -10.57
C TRP A 44 11.55 -12.13 -11.58
N LEU A 45 12.27 -11.02 -11.41
CA LEU A 45 13.42 -10.71 -12.29
C LEU A 45 14.49 -11.80 -12.22
N SER A 46 14.76 -12.31 -11.02
CA SER A 46 15.75 -13.37 -10.80
C SER A 46 15.34 -14.68 -11.48
N SER A 47 14.05 -15.04 -11.46
CA SER A 47 13.53 -16.22 -12.15
C SER A 47 13.60 -16.10 -13.68
N HIS A 48 13.76 -14.89 -14.20
CA HIS A 48 13.97 -14.59 -15.62
C HIS A 48 15.45 -14.35 -15.98
N GLY A 49 16.38 -14.73 -15.10
CA GLY A 49 17.81 -14.74 -15.38
C GLY A 49 18.56 -13.46 -15.02
N VAL A 50 17.90 -12.47 -14.41
CA VAL A 50 18.60 -11.26 -13.91
C VAL A 50 19.37 -11.62 -12.63
N PRO A 51 20.66 -11.26 -12.51
CA PRO A 51 21.40 -11.45 -11.27
C PRO A 51 20.69 -10.82 -10.06
N CYS A 52 20.62 -11.54 -8.95
CA CYS A 52 19.87 -11.11 -7.76
C CYS A 52 20.26 -9.69 -7.27
N ALA A 53 21.55 -9.34 -7.33
CA ALA A 53 22.03 -8.01 -6.96
C ALA A 53 21.51 -6.90 -7.90
N GLU A 54 21.48 -7.17 -9.21
CA GLU A 54 20.97 -6.23 -10.22
C GLU A 54 19.44 -6.10 -10.11
N ALA A 55 18.74 -7.21 -9.90
CA ALA A 55 17.29 -7.22 -9.66
C ALA A 55 16.91 -6.40 -8.43
N ALA A 56 17.64 -6.57 -7.32
CA ALA A 56 17.42 -5.79 -6.10
C ALA A 56 17.67 -4.29 -6.33
N ALA A 57 18.77 -3.94 -7.00
CA ALA A 57 19.11 -2.55 -7.31
C ALA A 57 18.03 -1.90 -8.21
N TRP A 58 17.59 -2.61 -9.24
CA TRP A 58 16.58 -2.12 -10.19
C TRP A 58 15.22 -1.91 -9.52
N VAL A 59 14.74 -2.89 -8.76
CA VAL A 59 13.44 -2.80 -8.07
C VAL A 59 13.47 -1.69 -7.03
N GLY A 60 14.54 -1.60 -6.24
CA GLY A 60 14.69 -0.54 -5.25
C GLY A 60 14.65 0.86 -5.87
N ALA A 61 15.41 1.09 -6.93
CA ALA A 61 15.43 2.37 -7.63
C ALA A 61 14.07 2.71 -8.28
N SER A 62 13.40 1.72 -8.87
CA SER A 62 12.10 1.89 -9.52
C SER A 62 11.02 2.30 -8.50
N PHE A 63 10.89 1.56 -7.40
CA PHE A 63 9.92 1.88 -6.36
C PHE A 63 10.23 3.22 -5.67
N ALA A 64 11.51 3.54 -5.43
CA ALA A 64 11.89 4.83 -4.86
C ALA A 64 11.42 6.00 -5.74
N THR A 65 11.57 5.88 -7.06
CA THR A 65 11.11 6.89 -8.03
C THR A 65 9.60 7.04 -7.98
N MET A 66 8.84 5.93 -8.03
CA MET A 66 7.38 5.95 -7.96
C MET A 66 6.86 6.55 -6.64
N VAL A 67 7.50 6.22 -5.52
CA VAL A 67 7.13 6.78 -4.21
C VAL A 67 7.43 8.28 -4.15
N ALA A 68 8.53 8.73 -4.76
CA ALA A 68 8.89 10.14 -4.80
C ALA A 68 7.83 11.02 -5.48
N ASP A 69 7.17 10.52 -6.54
CA ASP A 69 6.07 11.24 -7.22
C ASP A 69 4.87 11.47 -6.30
N SER A 70 4.68 10.60 -5.30
CA SER A 70 3.61 10.70 -4.31
C SER A 70 4.01 11.40 -3.00
N ALA A 71 5.26 11.85 -2.86
CA ALA A 71 5.81 12.34 -1.59
C ALA A 71 5.22 13.67 -1.10
N ARG A 72 4.53 14.43 -1.97
CA ARG A 72 3.83 15.67 -1.63
C ARG A 72 2.35 15.59 -2.02
N PRO A 73 1.55 14.81 -1.29
CA PRO A 73 0.17 14.52 -1.69
C PRO A 73 -0.78 15.68 -1.35
N GLY A 74 -1.76 15.89 -2.22
CA GLY A 74 -3.00 16.62 -1.98
C GLY A 74 -4.21 15.69 -2.22
N PRO A 75 -5.45 16.21 -2.08
CA PRO A 75 -6.66 15.40 -2.16
C PRO A 75 -6.78 14.54 -3.43
N ASP A 76 -6.33 15.07 -4.58
CA ASP A 76 -6.45 14.40 -5.88
C ASP A 76 -5.16 13.74 -6.38
N THR A 77 -4.06 13.80 -5.62
CA THR A 77 -2.73 13.35 -6.11
C THR A 77 -2.75 11.91 -6.57
N PHE A 78 -3.28 10.99 -5.77
CA PHE A 78 -3.27 9.57 -6.11
C PHE A 78 -4.19 9.24 -7.29
N ALA A 79 -5.36 9.90 -7.37
CA ALA A 79 -6.26 9.73 -8.51
C ALA A 79 -5.61 10.19 -9.82
N ARG A 80 -4.88 11.31 -9.77
CA ARG A 80 -4.13 11.83 -10.92
C ARG A 80 -2.97 10.91 -11.34
N LEU A 81 -2.19 10.40 -10.39
CA LEU A 81 -1.10 9.45 -10.67
C LEU A 81 -1.62 8.14 -11.29
N VAL A 82 -2.83 7.70 -10.95
CA VAL A 82 -3.44 6.55 -11.63
C VAL A 82 -3.95 6.94 -13.02
N ALA A 83 -4.57 8.12 -13.16
CA ALA A 83 -5.13 8.58 -14.43
C ALA A 83 -4.09 8.97 -15.49
N GLU A 84 -2.84 9.23 -15.10
CA GLU A 84 -1.76 9.57 -16.05
C GLU A 84 -1.30 8.38 -16.90
N GLN A 85 -1.72 7.16 -16.55
CA GLN A 85 -1.34 5.95 -17.25
C GLN A 85 -1.82 5.97 -18.71
N THR A 86 -0.93 5.56 -19.62
CA THR A 86 -1.26 5.49 -21.04
C THR A 86 -2.38 4.46 -21.29
N PRO A 87 -3.49 4.83 -21.96
CA PRO A 87 -4.55 3.87 -22.34
C PRO A 87 -3.99 2.73 -23.19
N GLY A 88 -4.30 1.48 -22.83
CA GLY A 88 -3.74 0.27 -23.45
C GLY A 88 -2.28 -0.02 -23.09
N GLY A 89 -1.66 0.79 -22.22
CA GLY A 89 -0.27 0.66 -21.81
C GLY A 89 -0.03 -0.39 -20.73
N LEU A 90 1.25 -0.60 -20.41
CA LEU A 90 1.69 -1.60 -19.43
C LEU A 90 1.11 -1.36 -18.04
N ASN A 91 1.09 -0.11 -17.57
CA ASN A 91 0.58 0.23 -16.24
C ASN A 91 -0.93 -0.05 -16.12
N GLU A 92 -1.72 0.35 -17.13
CA GLU A 92 -3.16 0.09 -17.14
C GLU A 92 -3.45 -1.42 -17.18
N MET A 93 -2.70 -2.17 -17.99
CA MET A 93 -2.80 -3.63 -18.05
C MET A 93 -2.55 -4.27 -16.67
N THR A 94 -1.50 -3.84 -15.97
CA THR A 94 -1.21 -4.34 -14.62
C THR A 94 -2.30 -3.95 -13.63
N VAL A 95 -2.78 -2.70 -13.62
CA VAL A 95 -3.84 -2.24 -12.70
C VAL A 95 -5.12 -3.03 -12.92
N ARG A 96 -5.56 -3.18 -14.18
CA ARG A 96 -6.78 -3.92 -14.51
C ARG A 96 -6.71 -5.38 -14.06
N GLY A 97 -5.60 -6.07 -14.35
CA GLY A 97 -5.42 -7.45 -13.90
C GLY A 97 -5.42 -7.58 -12.38
N GLN A 98 -4.79 -6.64 -11.65
CA GLN A 98 -4.79 -6.64 -10.19
C GLN A 98 -6.18 -6.34 -9.59
N GLU A 99 -7.01 -5.53 -10.25
CA GLU A 99 -8.40 -5.32 -9.87
C GLU A 99 -9.24 -6.58 -10.09
N GLU A 100 -9.11 -7.21 -11.25
CA GLU A 100 -9.79 -8.47 -11.59
C GLU A 100 -9.41 -9.62 -10.63
N ASP A 101 -8.15 -9.69 -10.21
CA ASP A 101 -7.66 -10.63 -9.19
C ASP A 101 -8.09 -10.28 -7.75
N GLY A 102 -8.80 -9.15 -7.57
CA GLY A 102 -9.29 -8.68 -6.27
C GLY A 102 -8.18 -8.20 -5.33
N ASN A 103 -7.01 -7.79 -5.85
CA ASN A 103 -5.87 -7.38 -5.02
C ASN A 103 -6.19 -6.12 -4.20
N TYR A 104 -6.80 -5.10 -4.82
CA TYR A 104 -7.13 -3.86 -4.11
C TYR A 104 -8.24 -4.05 -3.06
N ALA A 105 -9.17 -4.99 -3.28
CA ALA A 105 -10.11 -5.43 -2.26
C ALA A 105 -9.39 -6.13 -1.09
N ALA A 106 -8.38 -6.96 -1.37
CA ALA A 106 -7.60 -7.62 -0.34
C ALA A 106 -6.85 -6.63 0.57
N ILE A 107 -6.32 -5.52 0.02
CA ILE A 107 -5.70 -4.45 0.81
C ILE A 107 -6.72 -3.83 1.78
N LYS A 108 -7.93 -3.52 1.30
CA LYS A 108 -9.01 -2.99 2.16
C LYS A 108 -9.35 -3.95 3.30
N HIS A 109 -9.46 -5.24 3.01
CA HIS A 109 -9.72 -6.26 4.04
C HIS A 109 -8.55 -6.41 5.04
N ALA A 110 -7.31 -6.26 4.59
CA ALA A 110 -6.15 -6.27 5.47
C ALA A 110 -6.18 -5.06 6.43
N LEU A 111 -6.52 -3.88 5.92
CA LEU A 111 -6.69 -2.67 6.74
C LEU A 111 -7.84 -2.81 7.74
N ASP A 112 -8.97 -3.40 7.35
CA ASP A 112 -10.07 -3.72 8.28
C ASP A 112 -9.59 -4.62 9.42
N SER A 113 -8.82 -5.67 9.10
CA SER A 113 -8.26 -6.60 10.08
C SER A 113 -7.31 -5.90 11.06
N VAL A 114 -6.41 -5.06 10.54
CA VAL A 114 -5.48 -4.26 11.36
C VAL A 114 -6.26 -3.30 12.25
N ARG A 115 -7.24 -2.58 11.69
CA ARG A 115 -8.09 -1.66 12.44
C ARG A 115 -8.84 -2.37 13.56
N HIS A 116 -9.44 -3.53 13.29
CA HIS A 116 -10.11 -4.33 14.31
C HIS A 116 -9.17 -4.59 15.48
N ARG A 117 -7.96 -5.10 15.20
CA ARG A 117 -6.96 -5.36 16.25
C ARG A 117 -6.58 -4.11 17.04
N LEU A 118 -6.43 -2.96 16.39
CA LEU A 118 -6.08 -1.71 17.05
C LEU A 118 -7.19 -1.19 17.98
N VAL A 119 -8.45 -1.52 17.69
CA VAL A 119 -9.64 -1.11 18.47
C VAL A 119 -10.01 -2.13 19.55
N SER A 120 -10.00 -3.43 19.24
CA SER A 120 -10.45 -4.50 20.14
C SER A 120 -9.32 -5.13 20.95
N GLY A 121 -8.07 -5.00 20.50
CA GLY A 121 -6.92 -5.73 21.06
C GLY A 121 -6.82 -7.20 20.61
N THR A 122 -7.74 -7.69 19.78
CA THR A 122 -7.81 -9.10 19.35
C THR A 122 -7.75 -9.25 17.84
N ILE A 123 -7.56 -10.49 17.36
CA ILE A 123 -7.64 -10.81 15.93
C ILE A 123 -8.99 -11.46 15.67
N ASP A 124 -9.70 -10.97 14.66
CA ASP A 124 -10.92 -11.60 14.16
C ASP A 124 -10.60 -12.43 12.90
N PRO A 125 -10.70 -13.77 12.94
CA PRO A 125 -10.42 -14.61 11.79
C PRO A 125 -11.40 -14.41 10.62
N ASP A 126 -12.62 -13.91 10.86
CA ASP A 126 -13.59 -13.64 9.80
C ASP A 126 -13.23 -12.40 8.97
N LEU A 127 -12.41 -11.50 9.53
CA LEU A 127 -11.89 -10.35 8.81
C LEU A 127 -10.66 -10.68 7.95
N ALA A 128 -10.08 -11.87 8.11
CA ALA A 128 -8.91 -12.28 7.36
C ALA A 128 -9.15 -12.13 5.85
N PRO A 129 -8.23 -11.48 5.09
CA PRO A 129 -8.46 -11.18 3.68
C PRO A 129 -8.81 -12.40 2.82
N ALA A 130 -8.22 -13.56 3.11
CA ALA A 130 -8.50 -14.81 2.42
C ALA A 130 -9.94 -15.30 2.66
N VAL A 131 -10.45 -15.17 3.89
CA VAL A 131 -11.82 -15.58 4.27
C VAL A 131 -12.86 -14.66 3.64
N LYS A 132 -12.64 -13.33 3.66
CA LYS A 132 -13.55 -12.39 2.99
C LYS A 132 -13.60 -12.58 1.48
N ARG A 133 -12.45 -12.83 0.83
CA ARG A 133 -12.40 -13.10 -0.62
C ARG A 133 -13.19 -14.36 -0.99
N ALA A 134 -13.06 -15.44 -0.22
CA ALA A 134 -13.81 -16.67 -0.47
C ALA A 134 -15.34 -16.52 -0.31
N LYS A 135 -15.81 -15.50 0.43
CA LYS A 135 -17.24 -15.20 0.61
C LYS A 135 -17.79 -14.22 -0.44
N THR A 136 -16.91 -13.58 -1.22
CA THR A 136 -17.27 -12.51 -2.20
C THR A 136 -17.00 -12.90 -3.66
N ALA A 137 -16.31 -14.03 -3.88
CA ALA A 137 -16.18 -14.72 -5.17
C ALA A 137 -17.33 -15.72 -5.38
#